data_AF-A0A537DE72-F1
#
_entry.id   AF-A0A537DE72-F1
#
_cell.length_a   1.000
_cell.length_b   1.000
_cell.length_c   1.000
_cell.angle_alpha   90.00
_cell.angle_beta   90.00
_cell.angle_gamma   90.00
#
_symmetry.space_group_name_H-M   'P 1'
#
loop_
_entity.id
_entity.type
_entity.pdbx_description
1 polymer ?
#
loop_
_entity_poly.entity_id
_entity_poly.type
_entity_poly.pdbx_seq_one_letter_code
_entity_poly.pdbx_strand_id
1 'polypeptide(L)'
;MSGEVDLYIKPSLFPSCFANDLKADKAAVLASEQRPVALGVLEEKSRVPAWKTIPSWYLIGTLDLVIPPFAQFFMAQRAHATITYANAAHPSMISHPRAVADLIIQAAQSQGKSNKLGTRHSHQIVSRNQRFHNRSCVARCSVQYLPSLFLDEISCEAGFLVETG
;
A
#
# COMPACT_ATOMS: atom_id res chain seq x y z
N MET A 1 -0.27 31.96 -8.09
CA MET A 1 -1.01 30.80 -7.55
C MET A 1 -1.13 29.83 -8.72
N SER A 2 -0.44 28.69 -8.66
CA SER A 2 -0.56 27.65 -9.68
C SER A 2 -2.02 27.21 -9.76
N GLY A 3 -2.61 27.26 -10.96
CA GLY A 3 -4.00 26.86 -11.19
C GLY A 3 -4.13 25.35 -11.23
N GLU A 4 -3.79 24.67 -10.13
CA GLU A 4 -3.95 23.23 -10.00
C GLU A 4 -5.42 22.83 -9.86
N VAL A 5 -5.75 21.65 -10.38
CA VAL A 5 -7.08 21.07 -10.30
C VAL A 5 -7.16 20.22 -9.04
N ASP A 6 -8.11 20.54 -8.17
CA ASP A 6 -8.39 19.77 -6.97
C ASP A 6 -9.26 18.55 -7.29
N LEU A 7 -8.84 17.38 -6.80
CA LEU A 7 -9.57 16.14 -6.88
C LEU A 7 -10.22 15.80 -5.54
N TYR A 8 -11.50 15.45 -5.60
CA TYR A 8 -12.29 14.94 -4.48
C TYR A 8 -13.04 13.68 -4.90
N ILE A 9 -13.28 12.79 -3.93
CA ILE A 9 -14.25 11.72 -4.14
C ILE A 9 -15.63 12.32 -3.93
N LYS A 10 -16.54 12.05 -4.89
CA LYS A 10 -17.95 12.46 -4.78
C LYS A 10 -18.49 12.00 -3.41
N PRO A 11 -19.04 12.90 -2.57
CA PRO A 11 -19.48 12.54 -1.22
C PRO A 11 -20.48 11.38 -1.19
N SER A 12 -21.35 11.27 -2.21
CA SER A 12 -22.30 10.17 -2.35
C SER A 12 -21.66 8.81 -2.63
N LEU A 13 -20.47 8.78 -3.22
CA LEU A 13 -19.74 7.54 -3.51
C LEU A 13 -18.76 7.16 -2.40
N PHE A 14 -18.29 8.13 -1.61
CA PHE A 14 -17.27 7.95 -0.58
C PHE A 14 -17.53 6.76 0.36
N PRO A 15 -18.74 6.54 0.94
CA PRO A 15 -18.98 5.39 1.79
C PRO A 15 -18.84 4.05 1.06
N SER A 16 -19.16 4.00 -0.23
CA SER A 16 -19.18 2.75 -1.00
C SER A 16 -17.82 2.38 -1.60
N CYS A 17 -16.96 3.36 -1.91
CA CYS A 17 -15.67 3.11 -2.56
C CYS A 17 -14.46 3.32 -1.66
N PHE A 18 -14.49 4.33 -0.78
CA PHE A 18 -13.37 4.69 0.08
C PHE A 18 -13.50 4.02 1.45
N ALA A 19 -14.67 4.18 2.10
CA ALA A 19 -14.91 3.79 3.48
C ALA A 19 -15.91 2.61 3.61
N ASN A 20 -15.82 1.62 2.72
CA ASN A 20 -16.82 0.56 2.55
C ASN A 20 -16.89 -0.48 3.68
N ASP A 21 -15.97 -0.41 4.64
CA ASP A 21 -15.97 -1.22 5.87
C ASP A 21 -16.36 -0.42 7.12
N LEU A 22 -16.73 0.86 6.98
CA LEU A 22 -17.17 1.72 8.07
C LEU A 22 -18.69 1.84 8.14
N LYS A 23 -19.20 2.19 9.33
CA LYS A 23 -20.61 2.59 9.49
C LYS A 23 -20.89 3.87 8.71
N ALA A 24 -22.12 3.97 8.20
CA ALA A 24 -22.53 5.06 7.31
C ALA A 24 -22.38 6.46 7.93
N ASP A 25 -22.65 6.61 9.23
CA ASP A 25 -22.46 7.86 9.98
C ASP A 25 -20.99 8.29 9.98
N LYS A 26 -20.08 7.37 10.31
CA LYS A 26 -18.64 7.63 10.31
C LYS A 26 -18.12 7.92 8.90
N ALA A 27 -18.56 7.17 7.90
CA ALA A 27 -18.19 7.41 6.51
C ALA A 27 -18.68 8.77 5.99
N ALA A 28 -19.86 9.23 6.40
CA ALA A 28 -20.40 10.54 6.04
C ALA A 28 -19.58 11.69 6.65
N VAL A 29 -19.17 11.56 7.91
CA VAL A 29 -18.26 12.53 8.55
C VAL A 29 -16.94 12.60 7.77
N LEU A 30 -16.31 11.47 7.49
CA LEU A 30 -15.06 11.44 6.72
C LEU A 30 -15.21 12.02 5.31
N ALA A 31 -16.34 11.79 4.66
CA ALA A 31 -16.63 12.37 3.34
C ALA A 31 -16.71 13.90 3.40
N SER A 32 -17.18 14.47 4.51
CA SER A 32 -17.26 15.92 4.73
C SER A 32 -15.91 16.56 5.11
N GLU A 33 -14.99 15.77 5.67
CA GLU A 33 -13.67 16.20 6.12
C GLU A 33 -12.57 16.00 5.06
N GLN A 34 -12.95 15.54 3.85
CA GLN A 34 -12.01 15.32 2.75
C GLN A 34 -11.20 16.59 2.46
N ARG A 35 -9.90 16.41 2.28
CA ARG A 35 -9.01 17.43 1.71
C ARG A 35 -8.75 17.12 0.25
N PRO A 36 -8.60 18.13 -0.61
CA PRO A 36 -8.32 17.91 -2.02
C PRO A 36 -6.96 17.25 -2.20
N VAL A 37 -6.86 16.43 -3.24
CA VAL A 37 -5.58 16.01 -3.82
C VAL A 37 -5.35 16.85 -5.06
N ALA A 38 -4.22 17.54 -5.16
CA ALA A 38 -3.87 18.26 -6.38
C ALA A 38 -3.62 17.25 -7.51
N LEU A 39 -4.25 17.43 -8.67
CA LEU A 39 -4.11 16.51 -9.81
C LEU A 39 -2.64 16.28 -10.20
N GLY A 40 -1.80 17.32 -10.10
CA GLY A 40 -0.38 17.25 -10.45
C GLY A 40 0.40 16.20 -9.65
N VAL A 41 0.02 15.92 -8.39
CA VAL A 41 0.74 14.95 -7.55
C VAL A 41 0.55 13.51 -8.00
N LEU A 42 -0.49 13.21 -8.79
CA LEU A 42 -0.70 11.88 -9.37
C LEU A 42 0.22 11.60 -10.56
N GLU A 43 0.73 12.65 -11.19
CA GLU A 43 1.64 12.58 -12.35
C GLU A 43 3.09 12.92 -11.98
N GLU A 44 3.33 13.39 -10.76
CA GLU A 44 4.65 13.76 -10.30
C GLU A 44 5.54 12.53 -10.18
N LYS A 45 6.72 12.61 -10.82
CA LYS A 45 7.69 11.52 -10.80
C LYS A 45 8.36 11.44 -9.44
N SER A 46 8.31 10.27 -8.82
CA SER A 46 9.13 9.98 -7.64
C SER A 46 10.61 10.23 -7.95
N ARG A 47 11.32 10.83 -6.99
CA ARG A 47 12.79 10.84 -6.97
C ARG A 47 13.31 9.42 -6.65
N VAL A 48 14.60 9.27 -6.32
CA VAL A 48 15.12 7.95 -5.91
C VAL A 48 14.30 7.44 -4.72
N PRO A 49 13.55 6.33 -4.87
CA PRO A 49 12.64 5.91 -3.83
C PRO A 49 13.42 5.29 -2.66
N ALA A 50 13.01 5.63 -1.44
CA ALA A 50 13.69 5.22 -0.22
C ALA A 50 13.65 3.70 0.02
N TRP A 51 12.56 3.03 -0.38
CA TRP A 51 12.41 1.56 -0.31
C TRP A 51 13.49 0.76 -1.07
N LYS A 52 14.31 1.40 -1.92
CA LYS A 52 15.47 0.74 -2.54
C LYS A 52 16.59 0.44 -1.54
N THR A 53 16.67 1.21 -0.47
CA THR A 53 17.74 1.10 0.54
C THR A 53 17.19 0.84 1.94
N ILE A 54 15.93 1.19 2.17
CA ILE A 54 15.27 1.10 3.47
C ILE A 54 14.34 -0.12 3.48
N PRO A 55 14.47 -1.03 4.45
CA PRO A 55 13.50 -2.10 4.66
C PRO A 55 12.08 -1.53 4.73
N SER A 56 11.17 -2.18 4.02
CA SER A 56 9.80 -1.68 3.83
C SER A 56 8.77 -2.68 4.35
N TRP A 57 7.65 -2.17 4.85
CA TRP A 57 6.47 -2.94 5.25
C TRP A 57 5.26 -2.38 4.53
N TYR A 58 4.32 -3.25 4.17
CA TYR A 58 3.13 -2.86 3.42
C TYR A 58 1.89 -3.57 3.97
N LEU A 59 0.85 -2.80 4.27
CA LEU A 59 -0.47 -3.35 4.61
C LEU A 59 -1.37 -3.33 3.37
N ILE A 60 -1.77 -4.51 2.88
CA ILE A 60 -2.72 -4.64 1.78
C ILE A 60 -4.14 -4.72 2.33
N GLY A 61 -4.96 -3.71 2.01
CA GLY A 61 -6.39 -3.69 2.33
C GLY A 61 -7.19 -4.45 1.28
N THR A 62 -7.74 -5.63 1.62
CA THR A 62 -8.42 -6.49 0.63
C THR A 62 -9.79 -5.97 0.18
N LEU A 63 -10.35 -4.96 0.86
CA LEU A 63 -11.61 -4.31 0.51
C LEU A 63 -11.41 -2.94 -0.15
N ASP A 64 -10.17 -2.51 -0.38
CA ASP A 64 -9.87 -1.24 -1.01
C ASP A 64 -10.33 -1.24 -2.49
N LEU A 65 -11.19 -0.28 -2.84
CA LEU A 65 -11.70 -0.06 -4.20
C LEU A 65 -11.12 1.19 -4.87
N VAL A 66 -10.30 1.97 -4.14
CA VAL A 66 -9.57 3.13 -4.67
C VAL A 66 -8.27 2.64 -5.30
N ILE A 67 -7.56 1.76 -4.59
CA ILE A 67 -6.36 1.09 -5.08
C ILE A 67 -6.60 -0.41 -4.93
N PRO A 68 -6.96 -1.11 -6.01
CA PRO A 68 -7.30 -2.51 -5.90
C PRO A 68 -6.15 -3.36 -5.32
N PRO A 69 -6.44 -4.45 -4.60
CA PRO A 69 -5.41 -5.25 -3.91
C PRO A 69 -4.29 -5.77 -4.83
N PHE A 70 -4.56 -6.02 -6.11
CA PHE A 70 -3.53 -6.44 -7.07
C PHE A 70 -2.51 -5.32 -7.34
N ALA A 71 -2.95 -4.06 -7.41
CA ALA A 71 -2.08 -2.90 -7.62
C ALA A 71 -1.24 -2.64 -6.35
N GLN A 72 -1.86 -2.78 -5.18
CA GLN A 72 -1.14 -2.73 -3.89
C GLN A 72 -0.05 -3.80 -3.81
N PHE A 73 -0.39 -5.04 -4.19
CA PHE A 73 0.57 -6.14 -4.22
C PHE A 73 1.74 -5.86 -5.18
N PHE A 74 1.45 -5.33 -6.38
CA PHE A 74 2.49 -4.95 -7.33
C PHE A 74 3.43 -3.87 -6.76
N MET A 75 2.88 -2.83 -6.11
CA MET A 75 3.67 -1.81 -5.41
C MET A 75 4.54 -2.42 -4.30
N ALA A 76 3.95 -3.27 -3.46
CA ALA A 76 4.66 -3.90 -2.34
C ALA A 76 5.79 -4.83 -2.82
N GLN A 77 5.58 -5.56 -3.92
CA GLN A 77 6.61 -6.41 -4.52
C GLN A 77 7.79 -5.60 -5.05
N ARG A 78 7.53 -4.47 -5.73
CA ARG A 78 8.61 -3.58 -6.22
C ARG A 78 9.45 -3.04 -5.07
N ALA A 79 8.82 -2.76 -3.93
CA ALA A 79 9.48 -2.29 -2.72
C ALA A 79 10.19 -3.41 -1.92
N HIS A 80 10.11 -4.68 -2.35
CA HIS A 80 10.56 -5.84 -1.56
C HIS A 80 10.02 -5.83 -0.12
N ALA A 81 8.80 -5.33 0.06
CA ALA A 81 8.25 -5.09 1.38
C ALA A 81 7.84 -6.38 2.08
N THR A 82 7.86 -6.37 3.42
CA THR A 82 7.14 -7.37 4.22
C THR A 82 5.65 -7.08 4.13
N ILE A 83 4.88 -8.00 3.54
CA ILE A 83 3.46 -7.80 3.23
C ILE A 83 2.59 -8.38 4.34
N THR A 84 1.64 -7.58 4.83
CA THR A 84 0.54 -8.00 5.72
C THR A 84 -0.79 -7.73 5.03
N TYR A 85 -1.73 -8.66 5.10
CA TYR A 85 -3.08 -8.47 4.56
C TYR A 85 -4.06 -8.16 5.69
N ALA A 86 -5.00 -7.24 5.42
CA ALA A 86 -6.12 -6.95 6.31
C ALA A 86 -7.41 -6.85 5.50
N ASN A 87 -8.53 -7.26 6.10
CA ASN A 87 -9.86 -7.07 5.52
C ASN A 87 -10.35 -5.62 5.66
N ALA A 88 -9.56 -4.67 5.16
CA ALA A 88 -9.72 -3.25 5.34
C ALA A 88 -10.05 -2.54 4.03
N ALA A 89 -10.91 -1.53 4.12
CA ALA A 89 -11.12 -0.52 3.10
C ALA A 89 -9.91 0.42 2.99
N HIS A 90 -10.02 1.41 2.11
CA HIS A 90 -8.93 2.34 1.81
C HIS A 90 -8.38 3.09 3.06
N PRO A 91 -9.19 3.68 3.96
CA PRO A 91 -8.71 4.31 5.18
C PRO A 91 -8.44 3.25 6.27
N SER A 92 -7.55 2.31 5.99
CA SER A 92 -7.21 1.18 6.88
C SER A 92 -6.74 1.61 8.27
N MET A 93 -6.12 2.79 8.40
CA MET A 93 -5.75 3.38 9.69
C MET A 93 -6.97 3.73 10.56
N ILE A 94 -8.11 4.01 9.95
CA ILE A 94 -9.35 4.38 10.64
C ILE A 94 -10.23 3.17 10.91
N SER A 95 -10.32 2.23 9.96
CA SER A 95 -11.16 1.04 10.09
C SER A 95 -10.47 -0.08 10.86
N HIS A 96 -9.15 -0.26 10.67
CA HIS A 96 -8.34 -1.31 11.27
C HIS A 96 -7.08 -0.75 11.96
N PRO A 97 -7.22 0.21 12.91
CA PRO A 97 -6.09 0.89 13.54
C PRO A 97 -5.11 -0.07 14.24
N ARG A 98 -5.61 -1.19 14.78
CA ARG A 98 -4.76 -2.18 15.43
C ARG A 98 -3.84 -2.91 14.46
N ALA A 99 -4.35 -3.32 13.29
CA ALA A 99 -3.54 -4.00 12.28
C ALA A 99 -2.42 -3.07 11.76
N VAL A 100 -2.74 -1.79 11.57
CA VAL A 100 -1.78 -0.75 11.21
C VAL A 100 -0.74 -0.56 12.32
N ALA A 101 -1.17 -0.38 13.56
CA ALA A 101 -0.27 -0.20 14.70
C ALA A 101 0.67 -1.40 14.90
N ASP A 102 0.14 -2.62 14.81
CA ASP A 102 0.93 -3.85 14.93
C ASP A 102 1.98 -3.94 13.81
N LEU A 103 1.66 -3.50 12.58
CA LEU A 103 2.64 -3.44 11.48
C LEU A 103 3.74 -2.42 11.76
N ILE A 104 3.40 -1.22 12.24
CA ILE A 104 4.37 -0.19 12.61
C ILE A 104 5.29 -0.69 13.74
N ILE A 105 4.73 -1.35 14.76
CA ILE A 105 5.51 -1.92 15.87
C ILE A 105 6.47 -2.99 15.34
N GLN A 106 6.02 -3.87 14.45
CA GLN A 106 6.88 -4.88 13.82
C GLN A 106 8.03 -4.24 13.04
N ALA A 107 7.73 -3.20 12.25
CA ALA A 107 8.73 -2.45 11.50
C ALA A 107 9.78 -1.83 12.44
N ALA A 108 9.34 -1.12 13.49
CA ALA A 108 10.24 -0.50 14.47
C ALA A 108 11.10 -1.53 15.22
N GLN A 109 10.56 -2.69 15.56
CA GLN A 109 11.30 -3.74 16.27
C GLN A 109 12.36 -4.43 15.40
N SER A 110 12.18 -4.44 14.08
CA SER A 110 13.16 -5.02 13.16
C SER A 110 14.49 -4.24 13.17
N GLN A 111 14.43 -2.92 13.37
CA GLN A 111 15.60 -2.05 13.50
C GLN A 111 16.43 -2.38 14.74
N GLY A 112 15.74 -2.67 15.86
CA GLY A 112 16.39 -3.09 17.11
C GLY A 112 17.12 -4.43 17.03
N LYS A 113 16.81 -5.28 16.04
CA LYS A 113 17.51 -6.55 15.79
C LYS A 113 18.71 -6.38 14.85
N SER A 114 18.63 -5.49 13.86
CA SER A 114 19.76 -5.20 12.96
C SER A 114 20.96 -4.65 13.74
N ASN A 115 20.72 -3.77 14.73
CA ASN A 115 21.76 -3.22 15.59
C ASN A 115 22.41 -4.23 16.56
N LYS A 116 21.83 -5.42 16.76
CA LYS A 116 22.41 -6.48 17.63
C LYS A 116 23.18 -7.55 16.86
N LEU A 117 23.15 -7.53 15.53
CA LEU A 117 23.88 -8.47 14.67
C LEU A 117 25.25 -7.92 14.22
N GLY A 118 25.78 -6.91 14.92
CA GLY A 118 27.14 -6.36 14.71
C GLY A 118 28.26 -7.13 15.41
N THR A 119 27.98 -8.28 16.04
CA THR A 119 29.02 -9.11 16.68
C THR A 119 28.59 -10.57 16.75
N ARG A 120 28.81 -11.33 15.67
CA ARG A 120 29.22 -12.75 15.71
C ARG A 120 29.38 -13.27 14.27
N HIS A 121 30.64 -13.53 13.90
CA HIS A 121 30.97 -14.37 12.76
C HIS A 121 30.54 -15.81 13.04
N SER A 122 29.72 -16.40 12.17
CA SER A 122 29.68 -17.86 11.97
C SER A 122 28.88 -18.22 10.72
N HIS A 123 29.62 -18.57 9.68
CA HIS A 123 29.41 -19.66 8.73
C HIS A 123 28.00 -20.32 8.60
N GLN A 124 27.50 -20.24 7.36
CA GLN A 124 27.07 -21.36 6.49
C GLN A 124 25.58 -21.80 6.48
N ILE A 125 25.05 -21.87 5.25
CA ILE A 125 24.40 -23.01 4.55
C ILE A 125 23.14 -22.53 3.78
N VAL A 126 23.24 -22.59 2.45
CA VAL A 126 22.14 -22.46 1.47
C VAL A 126 21.28 -23.72 1.49
N SER A 127 19.95 -23.58 1.48
CA SER A 127 19.03 -24.63 1.06
C SER A 127 17.83 -24.08 0.27
N ARG A 128 17.48 -24.81 -0.79
CA ARG A 128 16.59 -24.48 -1.91
C ARG A 128 15.15 -24.97 -1.68
N ASN A 129 14.24 -24.33 -2.44
CA ASN A 129 12.96 -24.82 -2.97
C ASN A 129 11.82 -25.13 -2.00
N GLN A 130 10.67 -24.50 -2.26
CA GLN A 130 9.44 -25.26 -2.52
C GLN A 130 8.52 -24.49 -3.49
N ARG A 131 8.20 -25.16 -4.60
CA ARG A 131 7.19 -24.75 -5.60
C ARG A 131 5.82 -25.10 -5.04
N PHE A 132 4.83 -24.23 -5.23
CA PHE A 132 3.43 -24.64 -5.23
C PHE A 132 2.78 -24.28 -6.57
N HIS A 133 2.25 -25.32 -7.21
CA HIS A 133 1.44 -25.26 -8.41
C HIS A 133 -0.05 -25.23 -8.02
N ASN A 134 -0.82 -24.54 -8.87
CA ASN A 134 -2.05 -25.00 -9.54
C ASN A 134 -3.43 -24.34 -9.23
N ARG A 135 -3.95 -23.73 -10.31
CA ARG A 135 -5.33 -23.65 -10.85
C ARG A 135 -6.31 -22.56 -10.41
N SER A 136 -6.40 -21.57 -11.29
CA SER A 136 -7.57 -20.98 -11.96
C SER A 136 -8.92 -20.89 -11.26
N CYS A 137 -9.42 -19.64 -11.17
CA CYS A 137 -10.73 -19.27 -11.69
C CYS A 137 -10.59 -17.94 -12.46
N VAL A 138 -10.80 -18.01 -13.78
CA VAL A 138 -10.83 -16.85 -14.69
C VAL A 138 -12.21 -16.22 -14.59
N ALA A 139 -12.28 -14.95 -14.17
CA ALA A 139 -13.41 -14.08 -14.47
C ALA A 139 -12.87 -12.89 -15.28
N ARG A 140 -13.32 -12.80 -16.53
CA ARG A 140 -12.94 -11.75 -17.48
C ARG A 140 -13.39 -10.39 -16.93
N CYS A 141 -12.43 -9.57 -16.50
CA CYS A 141 -12.57 -8.13 -16.50
C CYS A 141 -11.56 -7.60 -17.51
N SER A 142 -12.06 -7.05 -18.62
CA SER A 142 -11.23 -6.49 -19.68
C SER A 142 -10.51 -5.24 -19.15
N VAL A 143 -9.33 -5.42 -18.57
CA VAL A 143 -8.39 -4.32 -18.32
C VAL A 143 -7.76 -4.01 -19.66
N GLN A 144 -8.11 -2.85 -20.22
CA GLN A 144 -7.39 -2.31 -21.37
C GLN A 144 -5.92 -2.15 -20.94
N TYR A 145 -5.05 -2.95 -21.55
CA TYR A 145 -3.62 -2.95 -21.34
C TYR A 145 -3.05 -1.62 -21.83
N LEU A 146 -2.79 -0.68 -20.91
CA LEU A 146 -1.93 0.45 -21.21
C LEU A 146 -0.47 -0.05 -21.19
N PRO A 147 0.32 0.22 -22.23
CA PRO A 147 1.66 -0.31 -22.36
C PRO A 147 2.55 0.11 -21.18
N SER A 148 3.51 -0.77 -20.89
CA SER A 148 4.42 -0.87 -19.75
C SER A 148 5.26 0.37 -19.36
N LEU A 149 5.00 1.54 -19.95
CA LEU A 149 5.74 2.78 -19.69
C LEU A 149 4.96 3.79 -18.81
N PHE A 150 3.67 3.56 -18.54
CA PHE A 150 2.85 4.51 -17.76
C PHE A 150 2.78 4.19 -16.26
N LEU A 151 3.19 2.98 -15.83
CA LEU A 151 3.11 2.51 -14.43
C LEU A 151 4.44 2.57 -13.67
N ASP A 152 5.54 2.94 -14.33
CA ASP A 152 6.81 3.16 -13.65
C ASP A 152 6.78 4.43 -12.79
N GLU A 153 5.94 5.42 -13.15
CA GLU A 153 5.98 6.78 -12.59
C GLU A 153 4.87 7.10 -11.58
N ILE A 154 3.71 6.43 -11.61
CA ILE A 154 2.50 6.85 -10.86
C ILE A 154 2.37 6.21 -9.46
N SER A 155 3.18 5.21 -9.10
CA SER A 155 2.80 4.24 -8.06
C SER A 155 3.83 4.09 -6.94
N CYS A 156 4.01 5.13 -6.12
CA CYS A 156 4.76 5.01 -4.86
C CYS A 156 4.00 5.42 -3.59
N GLU A 157 2.98 6.29 -3.66
CA GLU A 157 2.41 6.87 -2.42
C GLU A 157 1.02 6.37 -2.04
N ALA A 158 0.39 5.55 -2.86
CA ALA A 158 -1.02 5.22 -2.68
C ALA A 158 -1.22 4.11 -1.60
N GLY A 159 -0.15 3.36 -1.26
CA GLY A 159 -0.17 2.31 -0.24
C GLY A 159 0.23 2.78 1.16
N PHE A 160 -0.26 2.10 2.19
CA PHE A 160 0.31 2.24 3.53
C PHE A 160 1.68 1.51 3.61
N LEU A 161 2.70 2.17 3.04
CA LEU A 161 4.09 1.78 3.10
C LEU A 161 4.71 2.38 4.37
N VAL A 162 5.34 1.55 5.19
CA VAL A 162 6.16 1.99 6.32
C VAL A 162 7.61 1.71 5.97
N GLU A 163 8.43 2.77 5.99
CA GLU A 163 9.88 2.71 5.83
C GLU A 163 10.53 3.07 7.17
N THR A 164 11.62 2.38 7.53
CA THR A 164 12.34 2.60 8.79
C THR A 164 13.74 3.17 8.52
N GLY A 165 13.90 4.48 8.69
CA GLY A 165 15.20 5.16 8.64
C GLY A 165 15.96 5.13 9.97
#